data_AF-A0A4Q3ZH88-F1
#
_entry.id   AF-A0A4Q3ZH88-F1
#
_cell.length_a   1.000
_cell.length_b   1.000
_cell.length_c   1.000
_cell.angle_alpha   90.00
_cell.angle_beta   90.00
_cell.angle_gamma   90.00
#
_symmetry.space_group_name_H-M   'P 1'
#
loop_
_entity.id
_entity.type
_entity.pdbx_description
1 polymer ?
#
loop_
_entity_poly.entity_id
_entity_poly.type
_entity_poly.pdbx_seq_one_letter_code
_entity_poly.pdbx_strand_id
1 'polypeptide(L)'
;EGARVVPVPQRGYGAALMGGIEAALGRYVIMGDADDSYDFASLDGFVARLRAGDQLVMGNRFKGGIAPGAMPWHHKYIGNPVLSFLGRLFFKTVPSDFHCGLRGFDRDAIRALHLRTTGMEFASEMLVKATLSDLRVSEVPTTLQPDGRSRPPHLRSFRDGWRHLRFLLLFSPRWLFLYPGYACLAVGLFLGGLLWNGPINLSPTVQIDIHTFLVAAMLVLVGLQAVSFAIISRRFASSYGFIPPSARFDRVLEFLTLERLLILAAVLIVVGLGALFWGFGQWAARDFGPLNLSTTMRAMIVALTTLVAGTQLALTAFMSSIMNIPLMERRVERTERSPEKLQTFPVRERDN
;
A
#
# COMPACT_ATOMS: atom_id res chain seq x y z
N GLU A 1 1.27 0.52 45.29
CA GLU A 1 2.01 -0.34 44.33
C GLU A 1 1.00 -0.96 43.37
N GLY A 2 1.28 -1.08 42.07
CA GLY A 2 0.29 -1.66 41.16
C GLY A 2 0.55 -1.53 39.66
N ALA A 3 1.47 -0.65 39.23
CA ALA A 3 1.87 -0.53 37.83
C ALA A 3 3.28 -1.09 37.61
N ARG A 4 3.45 -1.88 36.55
CA ARG A 4 4.78 -2.30 36.06
C ARG A 4 5.16 -1.46 34.85
N VAL A 5 6.33 -0.85 34.89
CA VAL A 5 6.87 -0.05 33.79
C VAL A 5 7.84 -0.90 32.98
N VAL A 6 7.73 -0.84 31.65
CA VAL A 6 8.60 -1.56 30.71
C VAL A 6 9.35 -0.51 29.89
N PRO A 7 10.69 -0.37 30.05
CA PRO A 7 11.46 0.57 29.26
C PRO A 7 11.59 0.07 27.82
N VAL A 8 11.18 0.90 26.85
CA VAL A 8 11.32 0.61 25.43
C VAL A 8 12.31 1.61 24.82
N PRO A 9 13.51 1.18 24.36
CA PRO A 9 14.54 2.10 23.86
C PRO A 9 14.17 2.71 22.50
N GLN A 10 13.41 1.98 21.69
CA GLN A 10 12.96 2.46 20.38
C GLN A 10 11.79 3.43 20.52
N ARG A 11 11.94 4.64 19.97
CA ARG A 11 10.89 5.66 19.99
C ARG A 11 9.78 5.32 19.00
N GLY A 12 8.53 5.53 19.41
CA GLY A 12 7.35 5.46 18.55
C GLY A 12 6.15 4.82 19.25
N TYR A 13 4.94 5.18 18.82
CA TYR A 13 3.68 4.65 19.38
C TYR A 13 3.61 3.12 19.27
N GLY A 14 3.82 2.58 18.07
CA GLY A 14 3.84 1.14 17.82
C GLY A 14 4.97 0.43 18.55
N ALA A 15 6.16 1.04 18.65
CA ALA A 15 7.28 0.48 19.41
C ALA A 15 6.93 0.33 20.91
N ALA A 16 6.33 1.36 21.51
CA ALA A 16 5.90 1.32 22.90
C ALA A 16 4.81 0.25 23.13
N LEU A 17 3.82 0.17 22.24
CA LEU A 17 2.78 -0.86 22.32
C LEU A 17 3.34 -2.26 22.15
N MET A 18 4.24 -2.49 21.19
CA MET A 18 4.89 -3.79 21.01
C MET A 18 5.68 -4.21 22.24
N GLY A 19 6.48 -3.32 22.82
CA GLY A 19 7.21 -3.63 24.06
C GLY A 19 6.26 -3.96 25.22
N GLY A 20 5.13 -3.25 25.31
CA GLY A 20 4.07 -3.56 26.28
C GLY A 20 3.42 -4.93 26.04
N ILE A 21 3.11 -5.28 24.79
CA ILE A 21 2.50 -6.56 24.39
C ILE A 21 3.46 -7.73 24.65
N GLU A 22 4.74 -7.58 24.32
CA GLU A 22 5.76 -8.60 24.54
C GLU A 22 6.00 -8.86 26.03
N ALA A 23 5.96 -7.80 26.84
CA ALA A 23 6.14 -7.91 28.28
C ALA A 23 4.86 -8.36 29.01
N ALA A 24 3.67 -8.30 28.37
CA ALA A 24 2.40 -8.64 29.01
C ALA A 24 2.35 -10.11 29.43
N LEU A 25 1.90 -10.39 30.66
CA LEU A 25 1.83 -11.75 31.20
C LEU A 25 0.48 -12.44 30.94
N GLY A 26 -0.58 -11.65 30.77
CA GLY A 26 -1.92 -12.16 30.51
C GLY A 26 -2.08 -12.74 29.10
N ARG A 27 -2.96 -13.73 28.97
CA ARG A 27 -3.40 -14.25 27.66
C ARG A 27 -4.13 -13.18 26.85
N TYR A 28 -5.05 -12.47 27.51
CA TYR A 28 -5.77 -11.36 26.91
C TYR A 28 -5.13 -10.04 27.32
N VAL A 29 -4.93 -9.17 26.35
CA VAL A 29 -4.35 -7.84 26.54
C VAL A 29 -5.37 -6.82 26.05
N ILE A 30 -5.65 -5.81 26.88
CA ILE A 30 -6.41 -4.63 26.49
C ILE A 30 -5.45 -3.45 26.53
N MET A 31 -5.41 -2.70 25.44
CA MET A 31 -4.62 -1.48 25.31
C MET A 31 -5.54 -0.29 25.05
N GLY A 32 -5.13 0.88 25.51
CA GLY A 32 -5.80 2.15 25.26
C GLY A 32 -4.87 3.32 25.56
N ASP A 33 -5.28 4.52 25.16
CA ASP A 33 -4.51 5.74 25.37
C ASP A 33 -4.57 6.18 26.85
N ALA A 34 -3.44 6.63 27.40
CA ALA A 34 -3.31 7.03 28.80
C ALA A 34 -3.62 8.53 29.01
N ASP A 35 -4.71 9.01 28.42
CA ASP A 35 -5.10 10.43 28.41
C ASP A 35 -6.54 10.68 28.87
N ASP A 36 -7.12 9.74 29.61
CA ASP A 36 -8.48 9.74 30.16
C ASP A 36 -9.61 9.75 29.12
N SER A 37 -9.28 9.56 27.84
CA SER A 37 -10.28 9.51 26.76
C SER A 37 -11.17 8.26 26.82
N TYR A 38 -10.74 7.21 27.54
CA TYR A 38 -11.45 5.93 27.68
C TYR A 38 -11.59 5.56 29.16
N ASP A 39 -12.75 5.02 29.52
CA ASP A 39 -12.98 4.45 30.84
C ASP A 39 -12.55 2.98 30.88
N PHE A 40 -11.42 2.70 31.56
CA PHE A 40 -10.90 1.34 31.75
C PHE A 40 -11.69 0.52 32.79
N ALA A 41 -12.69 1.09 33.47
CA ALA A 41 -13.65 0.30 34.25
C ALA A 41 -14.68 -0.41 33.35
N SER A 42 -14.94 0.13 32.15
CA SER A 42 -15.95 -0.35 31.22
C SER A 42 -15.39 -1.34 30.16
N LEU A 43 -14.75 -2.43 30.61
CA LEU A 43 -14.06 -3.40 29.73
C LEU A 43 -14.78 -4.75 29.56
N ASP A 44 -15.89 -4.98 30.26
CA ASP A 44 -16.60 -6.27 30.27
C ASP A 44 -16.96 -6.77 28.87
N GLY A 45 -17.38 -5.85 27.98
CA GLY A 45 -17.70 -6.18 26.59
C GLY A 45 -16.49 -6.74 25.83
N PHE A 46 -15.30 -6.17 26.02
CA PHE A 46 -14.07 -6.68 25.41
C PHE A 46 -13.72 -8.07 25.94
N VAL A 47 -13.73 -8.24 27.26
CA VAL A 47 -13.41 -9.51 27.91
C VAL A 47 -14.38 -10.61 27.49
N ALA A 48 -15.67 -10.30 27.40
CA ALA A 48 -16.71 -11.24 26.96
C ALA A 48 -16.45 -11.73 25.53
N ARG A 49 -16.15 -10.82 24.60
CA ARG A 49 -15.84 -11.15 23.19
C ARG A 49 -14.56 -11.98 23.05
N LEU A 50 -13.51 -11.63 23.79
CA LEU A 50 -12.25 -12.39 23.81
C LEU A 50 -12.45 -13.81 24.37
N ARG A 51 -13.24 -13.96 25.43
CA ARG A 51 -13.61 -15.27 26.00
C ARG A 51 -14.50 -16.08 25.07
N ALA A 52 -15.34 -15.42 24.27
CA ALA A 52 -16.12 -16.06 23.20
C ALA A 52 -15.25 -16.54 22.01
N GLY A 53 -13.94 -16.26 22.04
CA GLY A 53 -12.98 -16.76 21.08
C GLY A 53 -12.59 -15.76 19.99
N ASP A 54 -13.03 -14.50 20.08
CA ASP A 54 -12.47 -13.46 19.23
C ASP A 54 -10.99 -13.23 19.57
N GLN A 55 -10.18 -13.00 18.55
CA GLN A 55 -8.73 -12.82 18.69
C GLN A 55 -8.33 -11.35 18.66
N LEU A 56 -9.17 -10.49 18.07
CA LEU A 56 -9.03 -9.04 18.09
C LEU A 56 -10.41 -8.39 18.24
N VAL A 57 -10.55 -7.51 19.21
CA VAL A 57 -11.78 -6.78 19.53
C VAL A 57 -11.46 -5.29 19.50
N MET A 58 -12.10 -4.58 18.58
CA MET A 58 -11.93 -3.14 18.40
C MET A 58 -13.00 -2.37 19.18
N GLY A 59 -12.62 -1.30 19.86
CA GLY A 59 -13.60 -0.33 20.34
C GLY A 59 -14.27 0.39 19.17
N ASN A 60 -15.52 0.81 19.36
CA ASN A 60 -16.26 1.56 18.35
C ASN A 60 -16.90 2.80 18.97
N ARG A 61 -16.29 3.96 18.70
CA ARG A 61 -16.69 5.26 19.24
C ARG A 61 -17.96 5.79 18.62
N PHE A 62 -18.22 5.42 17.37
CA PHE A 62 -19.43 5.82 16.65
C PHE A 62 -20.68 5.05 17.11
N LYS A 63 -20.50 3.85 17.67
CA LYS A 63 -21.59 3.06 18.28
C LYS A 63 -21.76 3.31 19.77
N GLY A 64 -20.68 3.54 20.51
CA GLY A 64 -20.73 3.79 21.95
C GLY A 64 -21.05 5.24 22.33
N GLY A 65 -20.72 6.19 21.45
CA GLY A 65 -20.98 7.60 21.65
C GLY A 65 -19.68 8.42 21.74
N ILE A 66 -19.77 9.66 21.27
CA ILE A 66 -18.67 10.63 21.32
C ILE A 66 -19.19 11.84 22.09
N ALA A 67 -18.63 12.08 23.27
CA ALA A 67 -19.02 13.18 24.13
C ALA A 67 -18.74 14.54 23.45
N PRO A 68 -19.50 15.60 23.78
CA PRO A 68 -19.23 16.95 23.27
C PRO A 68 -17.78 17.38 23.54
N GLY A 69 -17.10 17.89 22.53
CA GLY A 69 -15.69 18.29 22.63
C GLY A 69 -14.66 17.15 22.55
N ALA A 70 -15.09 15.88 22.57
CA ALA A 70 -14.17 14.73 22.56
C ALA A 70 -13.53 14.44 21.20
N MET A 71 -14.13 14.91 20.10
CA MET A 71 -13.59 14.72 18.75
C MET A 71 -13.88 15.93 17.85
N PRO A 72 -12.88 16.46 17.13
CA PRO A 72 -13.10 17.50 16.13
C PRO A 72 -14.09 17.06 15.04
N TRP A 73 -14.92 18.00 14.56
CA TRP A 73 -15.94 17.73 13.53
C TRP A 73 -15.37 17.04 12.29
N HIS A 74 -14.24 17.52 11.79
CA HIS A 74 -13.61 16.96 10.58
C HIS A 74 -13.11 15.53 10.80
N HIS A 75 -12.74 15.13 12.02
CA HIS A 75 -12.42 13.72 12.33
C HIS A 75 -13.68 12.87 12.46
N LYS A 76 -14.73 13.41 13.09
CA LYS A 76 -15.98 12.72 13.34
C LYS A 76 -16.76 12.41 12.06
N TYR A 77 -16.86 13.35 11.14
CA TYR A 77 -17.75 13.22 9.97
C TYR A 77 -17.02 12.93 8.65
N ILE A 78 -15.71 13.20 8.56
CA ILE A 78 -14.96 13.05 7.32
C ILE A 78 -13.79 12.08 7.51
N GLY A 79 -12.79 12.46 8.30
CA GLY A 79 -11.52 11.74 8.42
C GLY A 79 -11.69 10.28 8.81
N ASN A 80 -12.21 10.01 10.01
CA ASN A 80 -12.35 8.64 10.51
C ASN A 80 -13.36 7.83 9.67
N PRO A 81 -14.54 8.35 9.27
CA PRO A 81 -15.46 7.61 8.42
C PRO A 81 -14.89 7.24 7.04
N VAL A 82 -14.22 8.19 6.35
CA VAL A 82 -13.64 7.93 5.02
C VAL A 82 -12.51 6.92 5.11
N LEU A 83 -11.60 7.08 6.06
CA LEU A 83 -10.47 6.14 6.22
C LEU A 83 -10.95 4.75 6.66
N SER A 84 -11.95 4.67 7.55
CA SER A 84 -12.57 3.39 7.93
C SER A 84 -13.33 2.75 6.76
N PHE A 85 -13.98 3.55 5.91
CA PHE A 85 -14.59 3.05 4.68
C PHE A 85 -13.55 2.48 3.72
N LEU A 86 -12.45 3.19 3.48
CA LEU A 86 -11.36 2.71 2.63
C LEU A 86 -10.71 1.44 3.19
N GLY A 87 -10.48 1.37 4.50
CA GLY A 87 -9.98 0.17 5.17
C GLY A 87 -10.90 -1.04 4.95
N ARG A 88 -12.21 -0.86 5.13
CA ARG A 88 -13.21 -1.91 4.85
C ARG A 88 -13.27 -2.27 3.37
N LEU A 89 -13.19 -1.30 2.46
CA LEU A 89 -13.19 -1.54 1.02
C LEU A 89 -11.94 -2.33 0.56
N PHE A 90 -10.78 -2.01 1.13
CA PHE A 90 -9.49 -2.61 0.72
C PHE A 90 -9.26 -3.99 1.33
N PHE A 91 -9.68 -4.19 2.58
CA PHE A 91 -9.34 -5.37 3.37
C PHE A 91 -10.55 -6.18 3.85
N LYS A 92 -11.79 -5.74 3.57
CA LYS A 92 -13.03 -6.41 3.98
C LYS A 92 -13.14 -6.66 5.48
N THR A 93 -12.64 -5.72 6.28
CA THR A 93 -12.67 -5.84 7.74
C THR A 93 -14.08 -5.69 8.30
N VAL A 94 -14.34 -6.31 9.46
CA VAL A 94 -15.61 -6.22 10.18
C VAL A 94 -15.78 -4.87 10.92
N PRO A 95 -14.78 -4.37 11.67
CA PRO A 95 -14.96 -3.16 12.49
C PRO A 95 -15.21 -1.90 11.66
N SER A 96 -16.16 -1.08 12.09
CA SER A 96 -16.53 0.17 11.40
C SER A 96 -15.75 1.40 11.86
N ASP A 97 -15.08 1.33 13.03
CA ASP A 97 -14.16 2.36 13.54
C ASP A 97 -12.72 1.83 13.52
N PHE A 98 -11.96 2.18 12.47
CA PHE A 98 -10.56 1.76 12.33
C PHE A 98 -9.63 2.41 13.36
N HIS A 99 -10.04 3.54 13.93
CA HIS A 99 -9.17 4.48 14.61
C HIS A 99 -9.40 4.53 16.12
N CYS A 100 -10.21 3.62 16.67
CA CYS A 100 -10.32 3.51 18.12
C CYS A 100 -8.99 3.00 18.70
N GLY A 101 -8.50 3.73 19.70
CA GLY A 101 -7.28 3.40 20.44
C GLY A 101 -7.52 2.27 21.46
N LEU A 102 -8.76 2.11 21.95
CA LEU A 102 -9.12 1.04 22.86
C LEU A 102 -9.34 -0.27 22.10
N ARG A 103 -8.52 -1.28 22.42
CA ARG A 103 -8.52 -2.59 21.73
C ARG A 103 -8.20 -3.71 22.70
N GLY A 104 -8.90 -4.82 22.57
CA GLY A 104 -8.63 -6.06 23.29
C GLY A 104 -8.19 -7.16 22.31
N PHE A 105 -7.27 -8.03 22.69
CA PHE A 105 -6.81 -9.12 21.82
C PHE A 105 -6.21 -10.29 22.59
N ASP A 106 -6.16 -11.46 21.94
CA ASP A 106 -5.34 -12.59 22.37
C ASP A 106 -3.87 -12.28 22.04
N ARG A 107 -3.02 -12.29 23.07
CA ARG A 107 -1.62 -11.87 22.99
C ARG A 107 -0.85 -12.69 21.96
N ASP A 108 -1.03 -14.01 21.97
CA ASP A 108 -0.23 -14.90 21.14
C ASP A 108 -0.70 -14.84 19.69
N ALA A 109 -2.00 -14.63 19.45
CA ALA A 109 -2.53 -14.33 18.12
C ALA A 109 -1.91 -13.05 17.52
N ILE A 110 -1.81 -11.96 18.29
CA ILE A 110 -1.19 -10.71 17.81
C ILE A 110 0.33 -10.85 17.62
N ARG A 111 1.02 -11.58 18.49
CA ARG A 111 2.46 -11.84 18.33
C ARG A 111 2.76 -12.64 17.05
N ALA A 112 1.90 -13.58 16.69
CA ALA A 112 2.02 -14.37 15.47
C ALA A 112 1.86 -13.54 14.17
N LEU A 113 1.29 -12.32 14.24
CA LEU A 113 1.19 -11.42 13.09
C LEU A 113 2.53 -10.73 12.74
N HIS A 114 3.54 -10.83 13.60
CA HIS A 114 4.86 -10.21 13.41
C HIS A 114 4.75 -8.75 12.96
N LEU A 115 4.06 -7.92 13.74
CA LEU A 115 3.87 -6.49 13.46
C LEU A 115 5.23 -5.77 13.45
N ARG A 116 5.47 -4.88 12.48
CA ARG A 116 6.79 -4.25 12.26
C ARG A 116 6.79 -2.73 12.32
N THR A 117 5.63 -2.09 12.26
CA THR A 117 5.54 -0.63 12.25
C THR A 117 5.72 -0.04 13.64
N THR A 118 6.63 0.93 13.76
CA THR A 118 7.00 1.55 15.03
C THR A 118 6.17 2.80 15.37
N GLY A 119 5.45 3.35 14.38
CA GLY A 119 4.66 4.57 14.49
C GLY A 119 3.18 4.35 14.81
N MET A 120 2.33 5.30 14.41
CA MET A 120 0.87 5.18 14.56
C MET A 120 0.27 4.17 13.57
N GLU A 121 1.02 3.85 12.51
CA GLU A 121 0.70 2.84 11.52
C GLU A 121 0.48 1.46 12.14
N PHE A 122 1.03 1.22 13.33
CA PHE A 122 0.84 0.01 14.13
C PHE A 122 -0.62 -0.38 14.32
N ALA A 123 -1.45 0.61 14.65
CA ALA A 123 -2.88 0.43 14.80
C ALA A 123 -3.54 -0.07 13.50
N SER A 124 -3.03 0.36 12.36
CA SER A 124 -3.56 -0.03 11.04
C SER A 124 -3.02 -1.40 10.63
N GLU A 125 -1.72 -1.63 10.84
CA GLU A 125 -1.06 -2.90 10.58
C GLU A 125 -1.70 -4.05 11.36
N MET A 126 -1.98 -3.85 12.65
CA MET A 126 -2.62 -4.83 13.51
C MET A 126 -3.95 -5.31 12.93
N LEU A 127 -4.87 -4.39 12.59
CA LEU A 127 -6.20 -4.75 12.08
C LEU A 127 -6.12 -5.35 10.66
N VAL A 128 -5.27 -4.79 9.79
CA VAL A 128 -5.08 -5.29 8.43
C VAL A 128 -4.51 -6.70 8.44
N LYS A 129 -3.42 -6.94 9.17
CA LYS A 129 -2.81 -8.29 9.26
C LYS A 129 -3.70 -9.29 9.99
N ALA A 130 -4.43 -8.87 11.03
CA ALA A 130 -5.41 -9.73 11.69
C ALA A 130 -6.49 -10.20 10.71
N THR A 131 -7.05 -9.27 9.92
CA THR A 131 -8.08 -9.60 8.92
C THR A 131 -7.53 -10.46 7.80
N LEU A 132 -6.33 -10.14 7.29
CA LEU A 132 -5.70 -10.90 6.21
C LEU A 132 -5.25 -12.31 6.65
N SER A 133 -5.03 -12.52 7.94
CA SER A 133 -4.69 -13.83 8.53
C SER A 133 -5.94 -14.58 9.04
N ASP A 134 -7.13 -14.16 8.60
CA ASP A 134 -8.43 -14.75 8.96
C ASP A 134 -8.67 -14.89 10.48
N LEU A 135 -8.09 -13.98 11.28
CA LEU A 135 -8.37 -13.93 12.71
C LEU A 135 -9.83 -13.56 12.95
N ARG A 136 -10.44 -14.07 14.02
CA ARG A 136 -11.79 -13.64 14.43
C ARG A 136 -11.74 -12.23 15.01
N VAL A 137 -12.18 -11.25 14.21
CA VAL A 137 -12.21 -9.83 14.58
C VAL A 137 -13.65 -9.37 14.85
N SER A 138 -13.87 -8.66 15.94
CA SER A 138 -15.16 -8.05 16.27
C SER A 138 -15.01 -6.62 16.79
N GLU A 139 -16.13 -5.99 17.14
CA GLU A 139 -16.16 -4.66 17.73
C GLU A 139 -17.11 -4.57 18.92
N VAL A 140 -16.80 -3.65 19.85
CA VAL A 140 -17.59 -3.37 21.05
C VAL A 140 -17.87 -1.86 21.10
N PRO A 141 -19.13 -1.43 21.35
CA PRO A 141 -19.42 -0.01 21.56
C PRO A 141 -18.55 0.58 22.69
N THR A 142 -17.90 1.72 22.44
CA THR A 142 -17.01 2.37 23.41
C THR A 142 -17.28 3.87 23.42
N THR A 143 -17.47 4.47 24.59
CA THR A 143 -17.65 5.92 24.70
C THR A 143 -16.31 6.63 24.64
N LEU A 144 -16.21 7.69 23.83
CA LEU A 144 -15.04 8.58 23.82
C LEU A 144 -15.34 9.84 24.65
N GLN A 145 -14.51 10.09 25.66
CA GLN A 145 -14.55 11.29 26.51
C GLN A 145 -13.55 12.35 26.02
N PRO A 146 -13.73 13.64 26.37
CA PRO A 146 -12.71 14.65 26.15
C PRO A 146 -11.42 14.26 26.85
N ASP A 147 -10.29 14.42 26.15
CA ASP A 147 -9.00 14.06 26.73
C ASP A 147 -8.66 14.96 27.92
N GLY A 148 -8.03 14.38 28.95
CA GLY A 148 -7.62 15.09 30.17
C GLY A 148 -6.30 15.86 30.01
N ARG A 149 -5.83 16.07 28.78
CA ARG A 149 -4.48 16.62 28.55
C ARG A 149 -4.45 18.12 28.82
N SER A 150 -3.43 18.57 29.54
CA SER A 150 -3.15 20.00 29.74
C SER A 150 -2.43 20.66 28.55
N ARG A 151 -2.01 19.87 27.54
CA ARG A 151 -1.22 20.31 26.39
C ARG A 151 -1.94 20.05 25.07
N PRO A 152 -1.71 20.88 24.04
CA PRO A 152 -2.33 20.68 22.74
C PRO A 152 -1.95 19.32 22.13
N PRO A 153 -2.85 18.71 21.33
CA PRO A 153 -2.58 17.44 20.67
C PRO A 153 -1.34 17.51 19.79
N HIS A 154 -0.51 16.47 19.83
CA HIS A 154 0.63 16.32 18.90
C HIS A 154 0.20 15.87 17.49
N LEU A 155 -1.10 15.63 17.28
CA LEU A 155 -1.66 15.15 16.02
C LEU A 155 -1.67 16.26 14.98
N ARG A 156 -1.17 15.97 13.77
CA ARG A 156 -1.27 16.85 12.60
C ARG A 156 -2.27 16.24 11.62
N SER A 157 -3.55 16.57 11.78
CA SER A 157 -4.70 15.93 11.10
C SER A 157 -4.46 15.54 9.64
N PHE A 158 -4.02 16.47 8.78
CA PHE A 158 -3.79 16.19 7.36
C PHE A 158 -2.57 15.31 7.11
N ARG A 159 -1.46 15.56 7.79
CA ARG A 159 -0.23 14.77 7.65
C ARG A 159 -0.46 13.33 8.11
N ASP A 160 -1.18 13.16 9.21
CA ASP A 160 -1.49 11.85 9.78
C ASP A 160 -2.54 11.11 8.96
N GLY A 161 -3.57 11.82 8.48
CA GLY A 161 -4.55 11.25 7.54
C GLY A 161 -3.90 10.78 6.24
N TRP A 162 -3.01 11.59 5.64
CA TRP A 162 -2.24 11.20 4.45
C TRP A 162 -1.32 10.01 4.72
N ARG A 163 -0.65 9.99 5.87
CA ARG A 163 0.22 8.88 6.28
C ARG A 163 -0.56 7.58 6.42
N HIS A 164 -1.76 7.62 6.99
CA HIS A 164 -2.65 6.48 7.08
C HIS A 164 -3.20 6.05 5.72
N LEU A 165 -3.67 6.97 4.88
CA LEU A 165 -4.13 6.65 3.53
C LEU A 165 -3.02 6.00 2.71
N ARG A 166 -1.81 6.57 2.76
CA ARG A 166 -0.61 6.01 2.13
C ARG A 166 -0.34 4.59 2.64
N PHE A 167 -0.45 4.37 3.95
CA PHE A 167 -0.32 3.04 4.53
C PHE A 167 -1.36 2.06 3.95
N LEU A 168 -2.65 2.43 3.95
CA LEU A 168 -3.72 1.59 3.39
C LEU A 168 -3.47 1.25 1.91
N LEU A 169 -3.05 2.22 1.11
CA LEU A 169 -2.75 2.04 -0.31
C LEU A 169 -1.53 1.15 -0.54
N LEU A 170 -0.45 1.36 0.22
CA LEU A 170 0.76 0.54 0.13
C LEU A 170 0.50 -0.92 0.54
N PHE A 171 -0.40 -1.16 1.50
CA PHE A 171 -0.82 -2.50 1.90
C PHE A 171 -1.89 -3.09 0.97
N SER A 172 -2.38 -2.32 -0.01
CA SER A 172 -3.38 -2.74 -0.98
C SER A 172 -2.94 -2.45 -2.43
N PRO A 173 -1.91 -3.17 -2.95
CA PRO A 173 -1.44 -2.99 -4.33
C PRO A 173 -2.53 -3.14 -5.39
N ARG A 174 -3.58 -3.92 -5.09
CA ARG A 174 -4.74 -4.10 -5.97
C ARG A 174 -5.52 -2.80 -6.22
N TRP A 175 -5.72 -2.01 -5.17
CA TRP A 175 -6.47 -0.75 -5.26
C TRP A 175 -5.58 0.41 -5.72
N LEU A 176 -4.29 0.37 -5.36
CA LEU A 176 -3.33 1.39 -5.77
C LEU A 176 -2.94 1.27 -7.25
N PHE A 177 -2.69 0.06 -7.73
CA PHE A 177 -2.10 -0.16 -9.05
C PHE A 177 -2.98 -0.99 -9.99
N LEU A 178 -3.54 -2.11 -9.51
CA LEU A 178 -4.19 -3.09 -10.39
C LEU A 178 -5.50 -2.58 -11.01
N TYR A 179 -6.46 -2.13 -10.20
CA TYR A 179 -7.75 -1.66 -10.72
C TYR A 179 -7.64 -0.40 -11.57
N PRO A 180 -6.90 0.66 -11.15
CA PRO A 180 -6.67 1.81 -12.01
C PRO A 180 -5.92 1.42 -13.30
N GLY A 181 -4.94 0.53 -13.20
CA GLY A 181 -4.19 0.03 -14.35
C GLY A 181 -5.07 -0.69 -15.36
N TYR A 182 -5.92 -1.62 -14.91
CA TYR A 182 -6.89 -2.29 -15.78
C TYR A 182 -7.89 -1.32 -16.39
N ALA A 183 -8.38 -0.32 -15.64
CA ALA A 183 -9.29 0.68 -16.17
C ALA A 183 -8.63 1.50 -17.29
N CYS A 184 -7.41 2.00 -17.08
CA CYS A 184 -6.64 2.70 -18.11
C CYS A 184 -6.41 1.82 -19.34
N LEU A 185 -6.03 0.55 -19.14
CA LEU A 185 -5.77 -0.39 -20.23
C LEU A 185 -7.05 -0.71 -21.02
N ALA A 186 -8.17 -0.95 -20.35
CA ALA A 186 -9.46 -1.22 -20.98
C ALA A 186 -9.98 -0.02 -21.77
N VAL A 187 -9.94 1.19 -21.18
CA VAL A 187 -10.34 2.43 -21.85
C VAL A 187 -9.42 2.73 -23.04
N GLY A 188 -8.11 2.58 -22.87
CA GLY A 188 -7.13 2.78 -23.93
C GLY A 188 -7.31 1.82 -25.10
N LEU A 189 -7.49 0.52 -24.84
CA LEU A 189 -7.76 -0.47 -25.89
C LEU A 189 -9.10 -0.24 -26.57
N PHE A 190 -10.15 0.12 -25.82
CA PHE A 190 -11.47 0.42 -26.37
C PHE A 190 -11.43 1.63 -27.31
N LEU A 191 -10.87 2.76 -26.85
CA LEU A 191 -10.73 3.96 -27.67
C LEU A 191 -9.79 3.74 -28.87
N GLY A 192 -8.70 3.00 -28.68
CA GLY A 192 -7.78 2.63 -29.74
C GLY A 192 -8.46 1.80 -30.83
N GLY A 193 -9.22 0.76 -30.44
CA GLY A 193 -9.98 -0.06 -31.37
C GLY A 193 -11.07 0.72 -32.10
N LEU A 194 -11.81 1.56 -31.37
CA LEU A 194 -12.89 2.38 -31.92
C LEU A 194 -12.37 3.36 -32.99
N LEU A 195 -11.24 4.00 -32.72
CA LEU A 195 -10.65 5.01 -33.62
C LEU A 195 -9.71 4.40 -34.67
N TRP A 196 -9.49 3.08 -34.71
CA TRP A 196 -8.56 2.45 -35.64
C TRP A 196 -8.89 2.76 -37.11
N ASN A 197 -10.17 2.71 -37.47
CA ASN A 197 -10.63 2.88 -38.85
C ASN A 197 -10.76 4.35 -39.29
N GLY A 198 -10.53 5.32 -38.40
CA GLY A 198 -10.61 6.75 -38.75
C GLY A 198 -11.25 7.63 -37.68
N PRO A 199 -11.46 8.92 -37.99
CA PRO A 199 -12.11 9.87 -37.08
C PRO A 199 -13.59 9.54 -36.89
N ILE A 200 -14.11 9.88 -35.70
CA ILE A 200 -15.54 9.78 -35.37
C ILE A 200 -16.05 11.17 -35.00
N ASN A 201 -17.12 11.59 -35.66
CA ASN A 201 -17.81 12.84 -35.37
C ASN A 201 -18.87 12.58 -34.29
N LEU A 202 -18.74 13.20 -33.11
CA LEU A 202 -19.78 13.12 -32.07
C LEU A 202 -20.83 14.22 -32.21
N SER A 203 -20.43 15.34 -32.81
CA SER A 203 -21.24 16.54 -33.00
C SER A 203 -20.72 17.30 -34.23
N PRO A 204 -21.49 18.21 -34.85
CA PRO A 204 -21.01 19.02 -35.97
C PRO A 204 -19.72 19.81 -35.69
N THR A 205 -19.41 20.07 -34.42
CA THR A 205 -18.21 20.82 -33.99
C THR A 205 -17.15 19.98 -33.27
N VAL A 206 -17.46 18.73 -32.88
CA VAL A 206 -16.56 17.89 -32.07
C VAL A 206 -16.25 16.61 -32.81
N GLN A 207 -15.01 16.52 -33.28
CA GLN A 207 -14.45 15.34 -33.92
C GLN A 207 -13.38 14.72 -33.03
N ILE A 208 -13.49 13.41 -32.80
CA ILE A 208 -12.49 12.61 -32.11
C ILE A 208 -11.65 11.90 -33.18
N ASP A 209 -10.35 12.19 -33.19
CA ASP A 209 -9.42 11.72 -34.22
C ASP A 209 -8.04 11.35 -33.62
N ILE A 210 -6.94 11.75 -34.25
CA ILE A 210 -5.58 11.28 -33.96
C ILE A 210 -5.10 11.68 -32.56
N HIS A 211 -5.49 12.85 -32.06
CA HIS A 211 -5.11 13.30 -30.73
C HIS A 211 -5.69 12.40 -29.64
N THR A 212 -6.94 11.98 -29.79
CA THR A 212 -7.58 11.05 -28.86
C THR A 212 -7.04 9.63 -29.03
N PHE A 213 -6.69 9.24 -30.25
CA PHE A 213 -5.98 7.97 -30.49
C PHE A 213 -4.62 7.93 -29.79
N LEU A 214 -3.87 9.04 -29.78
CA LEU A 214 -2.63 9.16 -29.01
C LEU A 214 -2.89 9.06 -27.50
N VAL A 215 -3.94 9.71 -26.99
CA VAL A 215 -4.35 9.56 -25.58
C VAL A 215 -4.69 8.10 -25.25
N ALA A 216 -5.39 7.40 -26.15
CA ALA A 216 -5.72 5.99 -25.99
C ALA A 216 -4.45 5.12 -25.89
N ALA A 217 -3.47 5.35 -26.76
CA ALA A 217 -2.16 4.69 -26.70
C ALA A 217 -1.42 4.96 -25.37
N MET A 218 -1.42 6.21 -24.89
CA MET A 218 -0.81 6.55 -23.60
C MET A 218 -1.52 5.88 -22.42
N LEU A 219 -2.84 5.77 -22.46
CA LEU A 219 -3.62 5.04 -21.44
C LEU A 219 -3.27 3.55 -21.43
N VAL A 220 -3.03 2.92 -22.58
CA VAL A 220 -2.54 1.54 -22.66
C VAL A 220 -1.18 1.41 -21.96
N LEU A 221 -0.22 2.32 -22.24
CA LEU A 221 1.11 2.29 -21.63
C LEU A 221 1.07 2.52 -20.11
N VAL A 222 0.29 3.50 -19.65
CA VAL A 222 0.08 3.77 -18.21
C VAL A 222 -0.59 2.58 -17.53
N GLY A 223 -1.60 2.00 -18.19
CA GLY A 223 -2.30 0.82 -17.70
C GLY A 223 -1.37 -0.38 -17.54
N LEU A 224 -0.55 -0.66 -18.56
CA LEU A 224 0.45 -1.73 -18.51
C LEU A 224 1.47 -1.50 -17.40
N GLN A 225 2.02 -0.29 -17.27
CA GLN A 225 2.98 0.07 -16.23
C GLN A 225 2.38 -0.11 -14.81
N ALA A 226 1.13 0.31 -14.61
CA ALA A 226 0.44 0.16 -13.34
C ALA A 226 0.20 -1.33 -13.01
N VAL A 227 -0.23 -2.15 -13.96
CA VAL A 227 -0.39 -3.60 -13.75
C VAL A 227 0.97 -4.26 -13.43
N SER A 228 2.04 -3.87 -14.11
CA SER A 228 3.41 -4.32 -13.80
C SER A 228 3.82 -3.98 -12.36
N PHE A 229 3.55 -2.75 -11.89
CA PHE A 229 3.81 -2.39 -10.50
C PHE A 229 2.95 -3.18 -9.51
N ALA A 230 1.69 -3.47 -9.84
CA ALA A 230 0.84 -4.30 -8.99
C ALA A 230 1.46 -5.69 -8.78
N ILE A 231 1.98 -6.31 -9.85
CA ILE A 231 2.64 -7.61 -9.82
C ILE A 231 3.92 -7.56 -8.97
N ILE A 232 4.80 -6.60 -9.24
CA ILE A 232 6.07 -6.45 -8.51
C ILE A 232 5.83 -6.16 -7.03
N SER A 233 4.94 -5.21 -6.72
CA SER A 233 4.59 -4.87 -5.32
C SER A 233 3.98 -6.05 -4.59
N ARG A 234 3.16 -6.87 -5.26
CA ARG A 234 2.61 -8.08 -4.65
C ARG A 234 3.71 -9.10 -4.32
N ARG A 235 4.65 -9.34 -5.24
CA ARG A 235 5.79 -10.25 -5.00
C ARG A 235 6.66 -9.75 -3.85
N PHE A 236 7.00 -8.46 -3.85
CA PHE A 236 7.75 -7.82 -2.76
C PHE A 236 7.02 -7.95 -1.41
N ALA A 237 5.72 -7.64 -1.38
CA ALA A 237 4.97 -7.69 -0.13
C ALA A 237 4.83 -9.12 0.43
N SER A 238 4.73 -10.12 -0.45
CA SER A 238 4.69 -11.53 -0.05
C SER A 238 6.05 -12.03 0.46
N SER A 239 7.15 -11.66 -0.20
CA SER A 239 8.49 -12.12 0.20
C SER A 239 8.94 -11.57 1.54
N TYR A 240 8.53 -10.34 1.88
CA TYR A 240 8.82 -9.74 3.19
C TYR A 240 7.78 -10.09 4.29
N GLY A 241 6.76 -10.89 4.00
CA GLY A 241 5.72 -11.29 4.96
C GLY A 241 4.78 -10.15 5.36
N PHE A 242 4.63 -9.12 4.51
CA PHE A 242 3.71 -8.01 4.77
C PHE A 242 2.27 -8.35 4.42
N ILE A 243 2.04 -9.20 3.43
CA ILE A 243 0.71 -9.65 3.00
C ILE A 243 0.73 -11.18 2.88
N PRO A 244 -0.25 -11.90 3.45
CA PRO A 244 -0.28 -13.35 3.38
C PRO A 244 -0.43 -13.86 1.93
N PRO A 245 0.05 -15.08 1.67
CA PRO A 245 -0.08 -15.74 0.37
C PRO A 245 -1.56 -15.89 0.02
N SER A 246 -1.87 -15.86 -1.28
CA SER A 246 -3.24 -16.04 -1.76
C SER A 246 -3.24 -16.96 -2.98
N ALA A 247 -3.85 -18.14 -2.86
CA ALA A 247 -3.81 -19.21 -3.86
C ALA A 247 -4.27 -18.82 -5.28
N ARG A 248 -5.08 -17.75 -5.43
CA ARG A 248 -5.49 -17.25 -6.76
C ARG A 248 -4.40 -16.39 -7.41
N PHE A 249 -3.87 -15.41 -6.68
CA PHE A 249 -2.82 -14.55 -7.23
C PHE A 249 -1.51 -15.31 -7.37
N ASP A 250 -1.19 -16.21 -6.45
CA ASP A 250 0.06 -16.95 -6.49
C ASP A 250 0.11 -17.85 -7.74
N ARG A 251 -1.01 -18.48 -8.12
CA ARG A 251 -1.13 -19.17 -9.42
C ARG A 251 -0.90 -18.27 -10.64
N VAL A 252 -1.42 -17.03 -10.62
CA VAL A 252 -1.17 -16.06 -11.69
C VAL A 252 0.31 -15.69 -11.72
N LEU A 253 0.93 -15.46 -10.56
CA LEU A 253 2.34 -15.12 -10.45
C LEU A 253 3.24 -16.28 -10.92
N GLU A 254 2.89 -17.53 -10.60
CA GLU A 254 3.58 -18.74 -11.07
C GLU A 254 3.51 -18.89 -12.60
N PHE A 255 2.41 -18.48 -13.22
CA PHE A 255 2.29 -18.49 -14.68
C PHE A 255 3.18 -17.44 -15.35
N LEU A 256 3.44 -16.31 -14.68
CA LEU A 256 4.25 -15.19 -15.16
C LEU A 256 5.75 -15.41 -14.88
N THR A 257 6.31 -16.45 -15.50
CA THR A 257 7.75 -16.75 -15.49
C THR A 257 8.53 -15.74 -16.33
N LEU A 258 9.82 -15.52 -16.01
CA LEU A 258 10.71 -14.64 -16.76
C LEU A 258 10.72 -14.96 -18.25
N GLU A 259 10.87 -16.24 -18.60
CA GLU A 259 11.00 -16.73 -19.97
C GLU A 259 9.75 -16.42 -20.80
N ARG A 260 8.56 -16.74 -20.27
CA ARG A 260 7.28 -16.45 -20.95
C ARG A 260 7.07 -14.95 -21.17
N LEU A 261 7.42 -14.13 -20.17
CA LEU A 261 7.31 -12.67 -20.29
C LEU A 261 8.31 -12.12 -21.32
N LEU A 262 9.52 -12.65 -21.38
CA LEU A 262 10.51 -12.28 -22.38
C LEU A 262 10.11 -12.70 -23.80
N ILE A 263 9.51 -13.88 -23.96
CA ILE A 263 8.97 -14.33 -25.26
C ILE A 263 7.86 -13.37 -25.71
N LEU A 264 6.91 -13.03 -24.83
CA LEU A 264 5.85 -12.08 -25.14
C LEU A 264 6.42 -10.68 -25.47
N ALA A 265 7.39 -10.21 -24.69
CA ALA A 265 8.07 -8.95 -24.95
C ALA A 265 8.79 -8.94 -26.30
N ALA A 266 9.50 -10.02 -26.65
CA ALA A 266 10.19 -10.15 -27.93
C ALA A 266 9.20 -10.14 -29.11
N VAL A 267 8.08 -10.86 -29.00
CA VAL A 267 7.01 -10.83 -30.02
C VAL A 267 6.47 -9.41 -30.21
N LEU A 268 6.17 -8.70 -29.12
CA LEU A 268 5.70 -7.31 -29.18
C LEU A 268 6.74 -6.39 -29.84
N ILE A 269 8.02 -6.52 -29.48
CA ILE A 269 9.11 -5.73 -30.08
C ILE A 269 9.25 -6.02 -31.57
N VAL A 270 9.24 -7.29 -31.98
CA VAL A 270 9.34 -7.67 -33.40
C VAL A 270 8.15 -7.15 -34.20
N VAL A 271 6.92 -7.29 -33.69
CA VAL A 271 5.71 -6.74 -34.31
C VAL A 271 5.78 -5.21 -34.40
N GLY A 272 6.22 -4.54 -33.33
CA GLY A 272 6.39 -3.09 -33.30
C GLY A 272 7.43 -2.59 -34.30
N LEU A 273 8.59 -3.25 -34.37
CA LEU A 273 9.63 -2.94 -35.37
C LEU A 273 9.12 -3.16 -36.79
N GLY A 274 8.45 -4.28 -37.06
CA GLY A 274 7.86 -4.57 -38.37
C GLY A 274 6.87 -3.50 -38.80
N ALA A 275 5.96 -3.10 -37.90
CA ALA A 275 5.00 -2.03 -38.16
C ALA A 275 5.68 -0.65 -38.35
N LEU A 276 6.76 -0.38 -37.61
CA LEU A 276 7.54 0.84 -37.75
C LEU A 276 8.24 0.91 -39.11
N PHE A 277 8.92 -0.17 -39.53
CA PHE A 277 9.58 -0.26 -40.83
C PHE A 277 8.57 -0.18 -41.98
N TRP A 278 7.42 -0.83 -41.84
CA TRP A 278 6.32 -0.71 -42.79
C TRP A 278 5.84 0.75 -42.93
N GLY A 279 5.57 1.42 -41.80
CA GLY A 279 5.18 2.83 -41.79
C GLY A 279 6.23 3.75 -42.39
N PHE A 280 7.51 3.49 -42.10
CA PHE A 280 8.64 4.21 -42.69
C PHE A 280 8.73 3.98 -44.21
N GLY A 281 8.55 2.74 -44.68
CA GLY A 281 8.53 2.43 -46.12
C GLY A 281 7.40 3.15 -46.87
N GLN A 282 6.22 3.24 -46.27
CA GLN A 282 5.08 4.00 -46.81
C GLN A 282 5.32 5.51 -46.88
N TRP A 283 6.17 6.03 -46.00
CA TRP A 283 6.58 7.43 -46.01
C TRP A 283 7.68 7.69 -47.05
N ALA A 284 8.67 6.80 -47.14
CA ALA A 284 9.74 6.84 -48.15
C ALA A 284 9.20 6.72 -49.58
N ALA A 285 8.19 5.86 -49.80
CA ALA A 285 7.51 5.71 -51.10
C ALA A 285 6.74 6.97 -51.55
N ARG A 286 6.59 7.98 -50.68
CA ARG A 286 5.98 9.28 -50.99
C ARG A 286 6.99 10.43 -50.87
N ASP A 287 8.26 10.14 -51.18
CA ASP A 287 9.36 11.11 -51.19
C ASP A 287 9.54 11.86 -49.87
N PHE A 288 9.22 11.21 -48.75
CA PHE A 288 9.29 11.81 -47.42
C PHE A 288 8.42 13.08 -47.25
N GLY A 289 7.34 13.19 -48.02
CA GLY A 289 6.37 14.29 -47.92
C GLY A 289 5.63 14.38 -46.58
N PRO A 290 4.71 15.34 -46.41
CA PRO A 290 3.96 15.52 -45.16
C PRO A 290 3.25 14.23 -44.72
N LEU A 291 3.38 13.86 -43.45
CA LEU A 291 2.75 12.68 -42.90
C LEU A 291 1.22 12.81 -42.97
N ASN A 292 0.58 11.90 -43.70
CA ASN A 292 -0.88 11.81 -43.69
C ASN A 292 -1.35 11.38 -42.29
N LEU A 293 -2.13 12.26 -41.65
CA LEU A 293 -2.66 12.08 -40.30
C LEU A 293 -3.56 10.84 -40.18
N SER A 294 -4.24 10.47 -41.25
CA SER A 294 -5.26 9.42 -41.25
C SER A 294 -4.70 8.00 -41.31
N THR A 295 -3.55 7.75 -41.96
CA THR A 295 -3.04 6.39 -42.20
C THR A 295 -1.64 6.16 -41.62
N THR A 296 -0.67 7.00 -41.96
CA THR A 296 0.72 6.79 -41.51
C THR A 296 0.90 7.05 -40.02
N MET A 297 0.27 8.10 -39.49
CA MET A 297 0.39 8.47 -38.07
C MET A 297 -0.21 7.43 -37.12
N ARG A 298 -1.37 6.84 -37.47
CA ARG A 298 -2.02 5.81 -36.65
C ARG A 298 -1.19 4.55 -36.56
N ALA A 299 -0.65 4.10 -37.69
CA ALA A 299 0.26 2.96 -37.75
C ALA A 299 1.54 3.21 -36.93
N MET A 300 2.14 4.40 -37.03
CA MET A 300 3.29 4.78 -36.21
C MET A 300 2.98 4.79 -34.71
N ILE A 301 1.84 5.34 -34.30
CA ILE A 301 1.45 5.37 -32.88
C ILE A 301 1.32 3.94 -32.34
N VAL A 302 0.67 3.04 -33.06
CA VAL A 302 0.57 1.63 -32.65
C VAL A 302 1.94 0.98 -32.60
N ALA A 303 2.76 1.12 -33.65
CA ALA A 303 4.11 0.56 -33.71
C ALA A 303 4.97 0.97 -32.51
N LEU A 304 5.01 2.27 -32.22
CA LEU A 304 5.75 2.82 -31.08
C LEU A 304 5.18 2.35 -29.74
N THR A 305 3.85 2.30 -29.61
CA THR A 305 3.18 1.82 -28.39
C THR A 305 3.52 0.36 -28.13
N THR A 306 3.47 -0.51 -29.15
CA THR A 306 3.82 -1.92 -29.03
C THR A 306 5.30 -2.11 -28.68
N LEU A 307 6.19 -1.30 -29.27
CA LEU A 307 7.62 -1.34 -28.98
C LEU A 307 7.94 -0.93 -27.53
N VAL A 308 7.33 0.15 -27.05
CA VAL A 308 7.46 0.60 -25.66
C VAL A 308 6.87 -0.42 -24.70
N ALA A 309 5.68 -0.96 -25.00
CA ALA A 309 5.03 -1.98 -24.19
C ALA A 309 5.87 -3.26 -24.07
N GLY A 310 6.44 -3.75 -25.18
CA GLY A 310 7.34 -4.91 -25.16
C GLY A 310 8.60 -4.65 -24.34
N THR A 311 9.22 -3.49 -24.49
CA THR A 311 10.39 -3.10 -23.70
C THR A 311 10.07 -3.00 -22.20
N GLN A 312 8.95 -2.36 -21.83
CA GLN A 312 8.48 -2.27 -20.45
C GLN A 312 8.22 -3.65 -19.85
N LEU A 313 7.63 -4.56 -20.63
CA LEU A 313 7.36 -5.92 -20.20
C LEU A 313 8.65 -6.71 -19.93
N ALA A 314 9.66 -6.58 -20.79
CA ALA A 314 10.97 -7.20 -20.59
C ALA A 314 11.64 -6.69 -19.30
N LEU A 315 11.68 -5.37 -19.09
CA LEU A 315 12.24 -4.77 -17.88
C LEU A 315 11.48 -5.21 -16.61
N THR A 316 10.15 -5.26 -16.69
CA THR A 316 9.29 -5.75 -15.61
C THR A 316 9.60 -7.22 -15.29
N ALA A 317 9.81 -8.06 -16.31
CA ALA A 317 10.11 -9.47 -16.14
C ALA A 317 11.42 -9.67 -15.36
N PHE A 318 12.48 -8.95 -15.74
CA PHE A 318 13.76 -8.98 -15.00
C PHE A 318 13.60 -8.50 -13.56
N MET A 319 12.93 -7.35 -13.34
CA MET A 319 12.70 -6.83 -11.99
C MET A 319 11.91 -7.82 -11.12
N SER A 320 10.85 -8.41 -11.68
CA SER A 320 10.03 -9.43 -11.03
C SER A 320 10.82 -10.71 -10.69
N SER A 321 11.76 -11.09 -11.56
CA SER A 321 12.66 -12.23 -11.34
C SER A 321 13.67 -11.97 -10.23
N ILE A 322 14.29 -10.78 -10.19
CA ILE A 322 15.24 -10.38 -9.15
C ILE A 322 14.60 -10.49 -7.76
N MET A 323 13.34 -10.06 -7.63
CA MET A 323 12.58 -10.12 -6.38
C MET A 323 12.29 -11.54 -5.89
N ASN A 324 12.41 -12.55 -6.76
CA ASN A 324 12.14 -13.95 -6.45
C ASN A 324 13.43 -14.78 -6.25
N ILE A 325 14.61 -14.16 -6.36
CA ILE A 325 15.87 -14.85 -6.09
C ILE A 325 15.87 -15.23 -4.60
N PRO A 326 15.99 -16.52 -4.25
CA PRO A 326 16.07 -16.94 -2.87
C PRO A 326 17.38 -16.39 -2.28
N LEU A 327 17.27 -15.38 -1.42
CA LEU A 327 18.41 -14.87 -0.69
C LEU A 327 18.69 -15.82 0.48
N MET A 328 19.86 -16.43 0.48
CA MET A 328 20.36 -17.08 1.69
C MET A 328 20.69 -15.96 2.68
N GLU A 329 19.94 -15.85 3.76
CA GLU A 329 20.07 -14.80 4.77
C GLU A 329 21.38 -15.00 5.56
N ARG A 330 22.54 -14.78 4.93
CA ARG A 330 23.76 -14.49 5.68
C ARG A 330 23.63 -13.05 6.13
N ARG A 331 23.30 -12.84 7.41
CA ARG A 331 23.63 -11.58 8.09
C ARG A 331 25.07 -11.27 7.73
N VAL A 332 25.28 -10.25 6.89
CA VAL A 332 26.54 -9.53 6.93
C VAL A 332 26.51 -8.88 8.31
N GLU A 333 27.11 -9.54 9.29
CA GLU A 333 27.45 -8.91 10.56
C GLU A 333 28.23 -7.66 10.18
N ARG A 334 27.55 -6.52 10.22
CA ARG A 334 28.23 -5.25 10.38
C ARG A 334 28.94 -5.40 11.71
N THR A 335 30.21 -5.77 11.66
CA THR A 335 31.12 -5.72 12.79
C THR A 335 30.96 -4.32 13.38
N GLU A 336 30.30 -4.23 14.52
CA GLU A 336 30.27 -3.02 15.31
C GLU A 336 31.73 -2.66 15.56
N ARG A 337 32.17 -1.51 15.01
CA ARG A 337 33.43 -0.93 15.44
C ARG A 337 33.27 -0.60 16.92
N SER A 338 33.82 -1.46 17.76
CA SER A 338 34.01 -1.21 19.20
C SER A 338 34.63 0.19 19.39
N PRO A 339 34.07 1.05 20.25
CA PRO A 339 34.69 2.31 20.62
C PRO A 339 35.72 2.02 21.72
N GLU A 340 36.85 1.44 21.36
CA GLU A 340 38.02 1.40 22.25
C GLU A 340 39.22 2.08 21.60
N LYS A 341 39.87 2.92 22.42
CA LYS A 341 41.06 3.74 22.18
C LYS A 341 40.80 5.13 21.59
N LEU A 342 40.06 5.96 22.32
CA LEU A 342 40.54 7.35 22.48
C LEU A 342 41.81 7.26 23.33
N GLN A 343 42.96 7.31 22.68
CA GLN A 343 44.23 7.55 23.35
C GLN A 343 44.17 8.94 23.99
N THR A 344 44.33 8.97 25.31
CA THR A 344 44.66 10.15 26.09
C THR A 344 45.97 10.76 25.55
N PHE A 345 45.90 11.95 24.97
CA PHE A 345 47.07 12.79 24.73
C PHE A 345 47.38 13.57 26.01
N PRO A 346 48.64 13.59 26.50
CA PRO A 346 48.99 14.36 27.69
C PRO A 346 48.96 15.85 27.37
N VAL A 347 48.31 16.61 28.27
CA VAL A 347 48.34 18.06 28.34
C VAL A 347 49.79 18.49 28.60
N ARG A 348 50.38 19.24 27.67
CA ARG A 348 51.63 19.98 27.91
C ARG A 348 51.26 21.32 28.54
N GLU A 349 51.66 21.50 29.79
CA GLU A 349 51.74 22.80 30.46
C GLU A 349 52.59 23.77 29.61
N ARG A 350 52.09 24.99 29.44
CA ARG A 350 52.87 26.12 28.92
C ARG A 350 53.30 26.95 30.13
N ASP A 351 54.59 26.88 30.45
CA ASP A 351 55.30 27.94 31.16
C ASP A 351 55.73 29.00 30.13
N ASN A 352 55.07 30.16 30.20
CA ASN A 352 55.62 31.53 30.11
C ASN A 352 54.48 32.54 29.99
#